data_AF-A0A8X6VRS1-F1
#
_entry.id   AF-A0A8X6VRS1-F1
#
_cell.length_a   1.000
_cell.length_b   1.000
_cell.length_c   1.000
_cell.angle_alpha   90.00
_cell.angle_beta   90.00
_cell.angle_gamma   90.00
#
_symmetry.space_group_name_H-M   'P 1'
#
loop_
_entity.id
_entity.type
_entity.pdbx_description
1 polymer ?
#
loop_
_entity_poly.entity_id
_entity_poly.type
_entity_poly.pdbx_seq_one_letter_code
_entity_poly.pdbx_strand_id
1 'polypeptide(L)'
;MDSTPDLSPNDQLAIVLRYCFRGKVKIRQTDGPIDRLGVPINQWTDRSHLPQCTASLSARTIRRHLQQSGLSARRPLFGLLLTQNPRRLRRQWGDERRMWVTEWNEVDFTDESRICLPPRWSDSSLETPWREDAEHLRYAPPHWSCTGYYGMERYWIHPRTPLVRIAGTLNSQPYISEVMELVVLPYFQGLATAIFQQDNAQPQVTRIVQRFFVNHQIELLPWPAHSLDLSPIENMWSMAAQRLTQITPLAATPDQLWKRVEAAWFSVPQEPIQ
;
A
#
# COMPACT_ATOMS: atom_id res chain seq x y z
N MET A 1 -12.66 -43.52 -3.26
CA MET A 1 -11.22 -43.76 -3.07
C MET A 1 -10.55 -43.36 -4.37
N ASP A 2 -9.85 -42.23 -4.39
CA ASP A 2 -9.15 -41.75 -5.58
C ASP A 2 -7.66 -41.79 -5.28
N SER A 3 -7.04 -42.91 -5.65
CA SER A 3 -5.60 -43.15 -5.46
C SER A 3 -4.82 -42.13 -6.27
N THR A 4 -3.93 -41.40 -5.60
CA THR A 4 -2.95 -40.55 -6.29
C THR A 4 -2.12 -41.43 -7.22
N PRO A 5 -1.94 -41.07 -8.51
CA PRO A 5 -0.98 -41.77 -9.34
C PRO A 5 0.39 -41.69 -8.67
N ASP A 6 1.08 -42.82 -8.58
CA ASP A 6 2.40 -42.92 -7.97
C ASP A 6 3.40 -42.21 -8.89
N LEU A 7 3.72 -40.96 -8.56
CA LEU A 7 4.68 -40.16 -9.32
C LEU A 7 6.08 -40.45 -8.82
N SER A 8 7.02 -40.54 -9.75
CA SER A 8 8.43 -40.69 -9.40
C SER A 8 8.88 -39.52 -8.51
N PRO A 9 9.84 -39.74 -7.59
CA PRO A 9 10.41 -38.66 -6.78
C PRO A 9 10.88 -37.45 -7.62
N ASN A 10 11.37 -37.70 -8.85
CA ASN A 10 11.77 -36.67 -9.79
C ASN A 10 10.58 -35.87 -10.34
N ASP A 11 9.45 -36.52 -10.65
CA ASP A 11 8.24 -35.82 -11.10
C ASP A 11 7.61 -35.01 -9.96
N GLN A 12 7.65 -35.52 -8.72
CA GLN A 12 7.21 -34.76 -7.55
C GLN A 12 8.07 -33.51 -7.31
N LEU A 13 9.40 -33.64 -7.41
CA LEU A 13 10.34 -32.53 -7.29
C LEU A 13 10.15 -31.51 -8.43
N ALA A 14 9.95 -31.98 -9.66
CA ALA A 14 9.67 -31.14 -10.83
C ALA A 14 8.38 -30.32 -10.66
N ILE A 15 7.32 -30.90 -10.10
CA ILE A 15 6.06 -30.19 -9.82
C ILE A 15 6.28 -29.07 -8.82
N VAL A 16 6.96 -29.35 -7.71
CA VAL A 16 7.25 -28.35 -6.67
C VAL A 16 8.10 -27.22 -7.23
N LEU A 17 9.23 -27.53 -7.86
CA LEU A 17 10.14 -26.52 -8.41
C LEU A 17 9.49 -25.71 -9.53
N ARG A 18 8.78 -26.33 -10.46
CA ARG A 18 8.12 -25.60 -11.57
C ARG A 18 7.07 -24.60 -11.07
N TYR A 19 6.38 -24.88 -9.97
CA TYR A 19 5.39 -23.96 -9.40
C TYR A 19 6.00 -22.91 -8.47
N CYS A 20 7.07 -23.24 -7.73
CA CYS A 20 7.82 -22.27 -6.93
C CYS A 20 8.59 -21.25 -7.79
N PHE A 21 9.13 -21.66 -8.94
CA PHE A 21 10.00 -20.84 -9.79
C PHE A 21 9.32 -20.25 -11.05
N ARG A 22 8.01 -20.49 -11.27
CA ARG A 22 7.29 -19.94 -12.44
C ARG A 22 7.01 -18.44 -12.41
N GLY A 23 7.46 -17.73 -11.37
CA GLY A 23 7.22 -16.30 -11.20
C GLY A 23 5.82 -16.03 -10.67
N LYS A 24 5.74 -15.18 -9.64
CA LYS A 24 4.54 -14.73 -8.90
C LYS A 24 4.12 -15.49 -7.63
N VAL A 25 4.94 -16.35 -7.05
CA VAL A 25 4.73 -16.78 -5.65
C VAL A 25 6.06 -16.68 -4.89
N LYS A 26 6.19 -15.64 -4.05
CA LYS A 26 7.25 -15.61 -3.03
C LYS A 26 6.72 -16.37 -1.82
N ILE A 27 7.31 -17.53 -1.53
CA ILE A 27 7.06 -18.26 -0.29
C ILE A 27 7.92 -17.58 0.78
N ARG A 28 7.28 -17.00 1.80
CA ARG A 28 8.00 -16.54 3.00
C ARG A 28 8.35 -17.78 3.80
N GLN A 29 9.64 -18.02 4.02
CA GLN A 29 10.14 -19.08 4.89
C GLN A 29 9.64 -18.76 6.31
N THR A 30 8.79 -19.61 6.90
CA THR A 30 8.48 -19.53 8.33
C THR A 30 9.67 -20.12 9.08
N ASP A 31 10.18 -19.38 10.07
CA ASP A 31 11.41 -19.68 10.79
C ASP A 31 11.47 -21.13 11.29
N GLY A 32 12.44 -21.87 10.76
CA GLY A 32 12.76 -23.24 11.10
C GLY A 32 14.03 -23.68 10.35
N PRO A 33 14.93 -24.46 10.97
CA PRO A 33 16.22 -24.77 10.39
C PRO A 33 16.08 -25.83 9.29
N ILE A 34 16.68 -25.53 8.14
CA ILE A 34 17.28 -26.50 7.19
C ILE A 34 16.32 -27.32 6.30
N ASP A 35 16.77 -27.47 5.06
CA ASP A 35 16.47 -28.52 4.07
C ASP A 35 15.24 -29.41 4.29
N ARG A 36 14.25 -29.26 3.42
CA ARG A 36 13.42 -30.41 3.02
C ARG A 36 13.69 -30.87 1.59
N LEU A 37 14.67 -30.30 0.92
CA LEU A 37 15.09 -30.70 -0.43
C LEU A 37 16.58 -31.06 -0.54
N GLY A 38 17.43 -30.71 0.44
CA GLY A 38 18.84 -31.10 0.45
C GLY A 38 19.70 -30.40 -0.60
N VAL A 39 19.33 -29.19 -1.04
CA VAL A 39 20.03 -28.52 -2.16
C VAL A 39 20.36 -27.05 -1.84
N PRO A 40 21.64 -26.64 -1.96
CA PRO A 40 22.07 -25.25 -1.82
C PRO A 40 21.40 -24.31 -2.85
N ILE A 41 20.97 -23.14 -2.38
CA ILE A 41 20.21 -22.11 -3.10
C ILE A 41 21.00 -21.49 -4.29
N ASN A 42 22.31 -21.68 -4.33
CA ASN A 42 23.25 -20.92 -5.17
C ASN A 42 23.36 -21.44 -6.62
N GLN A 43 22.75 -22.59 -6.95
CA GLN A 43 22.93 -23.26 -8.25
C GLN A 43 21.76 -23.09 -9.24
N TRP A 44 20.68 -22.37 -8.86
CA TRP A 44 19.43 -22.37 -9.63
C TRP A 44 19.11 -21.00 -10.25
N THR A 45 20.04 -20.49 -11.06
CA THR A 45 19.79 -19.34 -11.95
C THR A 45 19.45 -19.73 -13.38
N ASP A 46 19.56 -21.02 -13.75
CA ASP A 46 19.26 -21.51 -15.09
C ASP A 46 18.14 -22.59 -15.08
N ARG A 47 17.10 -22.36 -15.88
CA ARG A 47 15.95 -23.26 -16.05
C ARG A 47 16.32 -24.58 -16.74
N SER A 48 17.46 -24.62 -17.42
CA SER A 48 17.96 -25.78 -18.17
C SER A 48 18.23 -27.00 -17.27
N HIS A 49 18.50 -26.80 -15.98
CA HIS A 49 18.84 -27.86 -15.02
C HIS A 49 17.65 -28.38 -14.21
N LEU A 50 16.45 -27.79 -14.34
CA LEU A 50 15.29 -28.24 -13.59
C LEU A 50 14.78 -29.59 -14.12
N PRO A 51 14.49 -30.59 -13.26
CA PRO A 51 13.90 -31.83 -13.71
C PRO A 51 12.55 -31.56 -14.40
N GLN A 52 12.36 -32.16 -15.56
CA GLN A 52 11.12 -32.05 -16.31
C GLN A 52 10.15 -33.13 -15.84
N CYS A 53 8.92 -32.72 -15.51
CA CYS A 53 7.85 -33.67 -15.25
C CYS A 53 7.50 -34.38 -16.56
N THR A 54 7.71 -35.70 -16.59
CA THR A 54 7.49 -36.53 -17.79
C THR A 54 6.03 -36.95 -17.93
N ALA A 55 5.26 -36.86 -16.85
CA ALA A 55 3.84 -37.19 -16.81
C ALA A 55 2.95 -36.03 -17.25
N SER A 56 1.92 -36.33 -18.06
CA SER A 56 0.81 -35.42 -18.33
C SER A 56 -0.16 -35.46 -17.15
N LEU A 57 -0.18 -34.38 -16.34
CA LEU A 57 -0.93 -34.33 -15.08
C LEU A 57 -2.08 -33.35 -15.13
N SER A 58 -3.19 -33.73 -14.50
CA SER A 58 -4.32 -32.82 -14.29
C SER A 58 -3.96 -31.73 -13.27
N ALA A 59 -4.57 -30.56 -13.39
CA ALA A 59 -4.41 -29.47 -12.41
C ALA A 59 -4.82 -29.88 -10.98
N ARG A 60 -5.74 -30.85 -10.85
CA ARG A 60 -6.18 -31.41 -9.56
C ARG A 60 -5.06 -32.22 -8.90
N THR A 61 -4.38 -33.07 -9.67
CA THR A 61 -3.25 -33.88 -9.21
C THR A 61 -2.10 -32.99 -8.72
N ILE A 62 -1.80 -31.93 -9.48
CA ILE A 62 -0.78 -30.94 -9.14
C ILE A 62 -1.10 -30.25 -7.80
N ARG A 63 -2.33 -29.75 -7.61
CA ARG A 63 -2.72 -29.07 -6.36
C ARG A 63 -2.64 -29.99 -5.15
N ARG A 64 -3.05 -31.25 -5.29
CA ARG A 64 -3.00 -32.24 -4.20
C ARG A 64 -1.55 -32.51 -3.76
N HIS A 65 -0.62 -32.64 -4.71
CA HIS A 65 0.80 -32.83 -4.37
C HIS A 65 1.44 -31.59 -3.75
N LEU A 66 1.09 -30.39 -4.22
CA LEU A 66 1.53 -29.16 -3.58
C LEU A 66 1.05 -29.09 -2.12
N GLN A 67 -0.22 -29.43 -1.87
CA GLN A 67 -0.79 -29.47 -0.52
C GLN A 67 -0.13 -30.54 0.37
N GLN A 68 0.12 -31.74 -0.15
CA GLN A 68 0.85 -32.80 0.56
C GLN A 68 2.29 -32.39 0.92
N SER A 69 2.90 -31.52 0.09
CA SER A 69 4.22 -30.94 0.33
C SER A 69 4.19 -29.70 1.26
N GLY A 70 3.02 -29.37 1.84
CA GLY A 70 2.84 -28.22 2.72
C GLY A 70 2.72 -26.87 1.99
N LEU A 71 2.61 -26.87 0.66
CA LEU A 71 2.50 -25.65 -0.15
C LEU A 71 1.04 -25.33 -0.43
N SER A 72 0.60 -24.16 0.03
CA SER A 72 -0.72 -23.62 -0.26
C SER A 72 -0.64 -22.42 -1.18
N ALA A 73 -1.58 -22.32 -2.11
CA ALA A 73 -1.71 -21.12 -2.93
C ALA A 73 -2.09 -19.93 -2.03
N ARG A 74 -1.29 -18.86 -2.08
CA ARG A 74 -1.60 -17.57 -1.47
C ARG A 74 -1.82 -16.56 -2.58
N ARG A 75 -2.67 -15.55 -2.33
CA ARG A 75 -2.74 -14.39 -3.22
C ARG A 75 -1.36 -13.71 -3.19
N PRO A 76 -0.71 -13.47 -4.33
CA PRO A 76 0.53 -12.72 -4.34
C PRO A 76 0.25 -11.33 -3.78
N LEU A 77 1.02 -10.93 -2.78
CA LEU A 77 1.01 -9.55 -2.31
C LEU A 77 1.46 -8.68 -3.49
N PHE A 78 0.58 -7.79 -3.97
CA PHE A 78 0.90 -6.89 -5.06
C PHE A 78 1.75 -5.74 -4.50
N GLY A 79 3.05 -5.98 -4.34
CA GLY A 79 4.01 -4.94 -4.00
C GLY A 79 4.61 -4.34 -5.25
N LEU A 80 4.82 -3.02 -5.26
CA LEU A 80 5.67 -2.35 -6.24
C LEU A 80 7.03 -3.04 -6.26
N LEU A 81 7.41 -3.61 -7.41
CA LEU A 81 8.72 -4.23 -7.57
C LEU A 81 9.78 -3.13 -7.67
N LEU A 82 10.35 -2.77 -6.53
CA LEU A 82 11.43 -1.78 -6.48
C LEU A 82 12.65 -2.28 -7.25
N THR A 83 13.22 -1.43 -8.11
CA THR A 83 14.53 -1.64 -8.73
C THR A 83 15.64 -1.44 -7.69
N GLN A 84 16.90 -1.75 -8.04
CA GLN A 84 18.01 -1.74 -7.08
C GLN A 84 18.26 -0.35 -6.45
N ASN A 85 18.14 0.71 -7.25
CA ASN A 85 18.42 2.07 -6.79
C ASN A 85 17.42 2.58 -5.73
N PRO A 86 16.09 2.52 -5.95
CA PRO A 86 15.10 2.85 -4.92
C PRO A 86 15.29 2.05 -3.62
N ARG A 87 15.61 0.75 -3.70
CA ARG A 87 15.88 -0.05 -2.49
C ARG A 87 17.06 0.49 -1.68
N ARG A 88 18.16 0.85 -2.37
CA ARG A 88 19.35 1.42 -1.71
C ARG A 88 19.02 2.76 -1.04
N LEU A 89 18.37 3.67 -1.78
CA LEU A 89 18.01 5.00 -1.27
C LEU A 89 17.05 4.93 -0.07
N ARG A 90 16.04 4.04 -0.15
CA ARG A 90 15.12 3.81 0.96
C ARG A 90 15.81 3.27 2.20
N ARG A 91 16.72 2.31 2.03
CA ARG A 91 17.48 1.75 3.16
C ARG A 91 18.36 2.83 3.79
N GLN A 92 19.10 3.57 2.97
CA GLN A 92 19.93 4.67 3.45
C GLN A 92 19.11 5.70 4.23
N TRP A 93 17.95 6.10 3.69
CA TRP A 93 17.06 7.06 4.34
C TRP A 93 16.60 6.59 5.72
N GLY A 94 16.24 5.31 5.83
CA GLY A 94 15.84 4.69 7.11
C GLY A 94 17.01 4.55 8.08
N ASP A 95 18.20 4.19 7.59
CA ASP A 95 19.42 4.08 8.41
C ASP A 95 19.82 5.45 8.99
N GLU A 96 19.74 6.54 8.21
CA GLU A 96 20.01 7.92 8.65
C GLU A 96 19.07 8.41 9.76
N ARG A 97 17.82 7.93 9.76
CA ARG A 97 16.75 8.37 10.68
C ARG A 97 16.39 7.32 11.72
N ARG A 98 17.19 6.25 11.81
CA ARG A 98 16.93 5.13 12.72
C ARG A 98 16.89 5.55 14.18
N MET A 99 17.66 6.57 14.54
CA MET A 99 17.78 7.08 15.90
C MET A 99 16.84 8.25 16.20
N TRP A 100 16.04 8.69 15.22
CA TRP A 100 15.07 9.76 15.44
C TRP A 100 13.96 9.29 16.37
N VAL A 101 13.64 10.12 17.36
CA VAL A 101 12.55 9.88 18.30
C VAL A 101 11.73 11.14 18.47
N THR A 102 12.35 12.21 19.00
CA THR A 102 11.68 13.50 19.22
C THR A 102 11.57 14.32 17.95
N GLU A 103 12.47 14.11 17.00
CA GLU A 103 12.48 14.77 15.69
C GLU A 103 11.21 14.45 14.91
N TRP A 104 10.64 13.25 15.08
CA TRP A 104 9.37 12.89 14.44
C TRP A 104 8.20 13.76 14.88
N ASN A 105 8.27 14.41 16.04
CA ASN A 105 7.22 15.32 16.52
C ASN A 105 7.16 16.63 15.71
N GLU A 106 8.21 16.94 14.96
CA GLU A 106 8.27 18.12 14.08
C GLU A 106 7.88 17.80 12.64
N VAL A 107 7.70 16.51 12.32
CA VAL A 107 7.38 16.05 10.96
C VAL A 107 5.87 16.02 10.75
N ASP A 108 5.43 16.69 9.69
CA ASP A 108 4.08 16.62 9.19
C ASP A 108 4.01 15.72 7.95
N PHE A 109 3.36 14.57 8.10
CA PHE A 109 3.11 13.66 6.99
C PHE A 109 1.90 14.13 6.20
N THR A 110 2.04 14.16 4.88
CA THR A 110 0.96 14.55 3.97
C THR A 110 0.82 13.55 2.83
N ASP A 111 -0.41 13.36 2.39
CA ASP A 111 -0.71 12.42 1.31
C ASP A 111 -2.08 12.70 0.68
N GLU A 112 -2.19 12.34 -0.60
CA GLU A 112 -3.45 12.31 -1.33
C GLU A 112 -4.03 10.89 -1.38
N SER A 113 -5.21 10.70 -0.79
CA SER A 113 -5.94 9.44 -0.94
C SER A 113 -7.17 9.58 -1.81
N ARG A 114 -7.49 8.50 -2.53
CA ARG A 114 -8.69 8.41 -3.36
C ARG A 114 -9.67 7.46 -2.68
N ILE A 115 -10.89 7.90 -2.43
CA ILE A 115 -11.94 7.04 -1.86
C ILE A 115 -13.07 6.91 -2.89
N CYS A 116 -13.41 5.67 -3.21
CA CYS A 116 -14.33 5.30 -4.26
C CYS A 116 -15.61 4.65 -3.70
N LEU A 117 -16.75 4.98 -4.30
CA LEU A 117 -18.03 4.34 -4.02
C LEU A 117 -18.33 3.23 -5.04
N PRO A 118 -18.89 2.09 -4.59
CA PRO A 118 -19.43 1.11 -5.50
C PRO A 118 -20.59 1.72 -6.30
N PRO A 119 -20.82 1.26 -7.54
CA PRO A 119 -21.89 1.77 -8.38
C PRO A 119 -23.28 1.53 -7.75
N ARG A 120 -24.21 2.49 -7.92
CA ARG A 120 -25.59 2.44 -7.39
C ARG A 120 -26.40 1.18 -7.79
N TRP A 121 -25.98 0.47 -8.84
CA TRP A 121 -26.69 -0.67 -9.42
C TRP A 121 -26.12 -2.03 -8.99
N SER A 122 -25.19 -2.08 -8.03
CA SER A 122 -24.73 -3.36 -7.46
C SER A 122 -25.81 -3.95 -6.53
N ASP A 123 -26.93 -4.36 -7.10
CA ASP A 123 -28.05 -5.04 -6.43
C ASP A 123 -27.84 -6.57 -6.38
N SER A 124 -26.58 -7.03 -6.41
CA SER A 124 -26.32 -8.46 -6.34
C SER A 124 -25.57 -8.80 -5.06
N SER A 125 -26.18 -9.70 -4.29
CA SER A 125 -25.55 -10.55 -3.28
C SER A 125 -24.35 -11.38 -3.79
N LEU A 126 -23.79 -11.04 -4.96
CA LEU A 126 -22.55 -11.57 -5.52
C LEU A 126 -21.35 -10.63 -5.26
N GLU A 127 -21.58 -9.37 -4.87
CA GLU A 127 -20.52 -8.42 -4.46
C GLU A 127 -20.50 -8.13 -2.95
N THR A 128 -21.33 -8.82 -2.16
CA THR A 128 -21.32 -8.76 -0.70
C THR A 128 -20.13 -9.42 0.03
N PRO A 129 -19.23 -10.23 -0.58
CA PRO A 129 -18.01 -10.67 0.12
C PRO A 129 -16.96 -9.55 0.29
N TRP A 130 -17.09 -8.43 -0.42
CA TRP A 130 -16.04 -7.41 -0.57
C TRP A 130 -16.19 -6.20 0.35
N ARG A 131 -17.12 -6.26 1.32
CA ARG A 131 -17.34 -5.18 2.30
C ARG A 131 -16.29 -5.13 3.41
N GLU A 132 -15.49 -6.18 3.57
CA GLU A 132 -14.60 -6.32 4.73
C GLU A 132 -13.23 -5.66 4.54
N ASP A 133 -12.83 -5.33 3.30
CA ASP A 133 -11.47 -4.86 3.02
C ASP A 133 -11.46 -3.38 2.62
N ALA A 134 -10.87 -2.57 3.50
CA ALA A 134 -10.69 -1.13 3.36
C ALA A 134 -9.84 -0.75 2.13
N GLU A 135 -8.96 -1.64 1.66
CA GLU A 135 -8.14 -1.41 0.47
C GLU A 135 -8.98 -1.25 -0.80
N HIS A 136 -10.16 -1.87 -0.87
CA HIS A 136 -11.02 -1.79 -2.05
C HIS A 136 -11.62 -0.41 -2.28
N LEU A 137 -11.85 0.37 -1.20
CA LEU A 137 -12.31 1.75 -1.33
C LEU A 137 -11.21 2.64 -1.93
N ARG A 138 -9.93 2.28 -1.77
CA ARG A 138 -8.78 3.06 -2.25
C ARG A 138 -8.28 2.65 -3.63
N TYR A 139 -8.42 1.38 -4.00
CA TYR A 139 -7.91 0.82 -5.26
C TYR A 139 -9.03 0.35 -6.20
N ALA A 140 -10.14 1.08 -6.25
CA ALA A 140 -11.33 0.67 -6.98
C ALA A 140 -11.16 0.71 -8.52
N PRO A 141 -11.94 -0.10 -9.27
CA PRO A 141 -11.94 -0.11 -10.73
C PRO A 141 -12.37 1.24 -11.36
N PRO A 142 -12.07 1.47 -12.65
CA PRO A 142 -12.33 2.75 -13.34
C PRO A 142 -13.79 3.20 -13.38
N HIS A 143 -14.75 2.27 -13.21
CA HIS A 143 -16.19 2.56 -13.28
C HIS A 143 -16.77 3.01 -11.92
N TRP A 144 -15.96 3.09 -10.87
CA TRP A 144 -16.37 3.60 -9.56
C TRP A 144 -16.25 5.11 -9.50
N SER A 145 -17.22 5.76 -8.86
CA SER A 145 -17.16 7.19 -8.58
C SER A 145 -16.17 7.43 -7.45
N CYS A 146 -15.12 8.20 -7.70
CA CYS A 146 -14.08 8.43 -6.72
C CYS A 146 -13.83 9.91 -6.47
N THR A 147 -13.55 10.23 -5.21
CA THR A 147 -13.18 11.57 -4.77
C THR A 147 -11.75 11.54 -4.23
N GLY A 148 -10.96 12.57 -4.57
CA GLY A 148 -9.63 12.75 -4.01
C GLY A 148 -9.70 13.55 -2.71
N TYR A 149 -8.81 13.21 -1.78
CA TYR A 149 -8.72 13.83 -0.47
C TYR A 149 -7.25 14.09 -0.17
N TYR A 150 -6.95 15.29 0.32
CA TYR A 150 -5.64 15.59 0.87
C TYR A 150 -5.76 15.65 2.39
N GLY A 151 -4.90 14.91 3.07
CA GLY A 151 -4.80 14.88 4.51
C GLY A 151 -3.40 15.21 4.97
N MET A 152 -3.32 15.71 6.19
CA MET A 152 -2.06 15.95 6.86
C MET A 152 -2.17 15.57 8.33
N GLU A 153 -1.11 14.94 8.84
CA GLU A 153 -1.00 14.49 10.21
C GLU A 153 0.39 14.82 10.76
N ARG A 154 0.41 15.34 11.98
CA ARG A 154 1.62 15.46 12.79
C ARG A 154 1.64 14.41 13.88
N TYR A 155 2.80 13.82 14.10
CA TYR A 155 3.01 12.79 15.12
C TYR A 155 2.70 13.33 16.53
N TRP A 156 1.76 12.67 17.23
CA TRP A 156 1.37 12.78 18.66
C TRP A 156 0.82 14.08 19.25
N ILE A 157 1.30 15.25 18.85
CA ILE A 157 1.19 16.45 19.71
C ILE A 157 0.09 17.42 19.24
N HIS A 158 -0.25 17.41 17.96
CA HIS A 158 -1.13 18.43 17.37
C HIS A 158 -2.43 17.85 16.85
N PRO A 159 -3.54 18.62 16.94
CA PRO A 159 -4.80 18.22 16.33
C PRO A 159 -4.61 18.01 14.82
N ARG A 160 -5.38 17.06 14.26
CA ARG A 160 -5.39 16.76 12.83
C ARG A 160 -5.71 18.00 12.02
N THR A 161 -5.08 18.14 10.87
CA THR A 161 -5.45 19.21 9.94
C THR A 161 -6.83 18.92 9.34
N PRO A 162 -7.53 19.98 8.88
CA PRO A 162 -8.67 19.81 8.00
C PRO A 162 -8.31 18.95 6.79
N LEU A 163 -9.21 18.07 6.39
CA LEU A 163 -9.13 17.41 5.09
C LEU A 163 -9.48 18.42 4.00
N VAL A 164 -8.84 18.29 2.84
CA VAL A 164 -9.23 19.04 1.62
C VAL A 164 -9.86 18.08 0.62
N ARG A 165 -11.02 18.45 0.12
CA ARG A 165 -11.67 17.74 -0.98
C ARG A 165 -11.07 18.20 -2.31
N ILE A 166 -10.47 17.28 -3.05
CA ILE A 166 -9.91 17.57 -4.37
C ILE A 166 -10.98 17.28 -5.44
N ALA A 167 -11.34 18.31 -6.20
CA ALA A 167 -12.20 18.17 -7.36
C ALA A 167 -11.36 17.91 -8.62
N GLY A 168 -11.40 16.68 -9.16
CA GLY A 168 -10.67 16.31 -10.37
C GLY A 168 -9.20 15.99 -10.11
N THR A 169 -8.33 16.33 -11.06
CA THR A 169 -6.89 16.03 -10.98
C THR A 169 -6.14 17.17 -10.30
N LEU A 170 -5.42 16.86 -9.21
CA LEU A 170 -4.58 17.82 -8.52
C LEU A 170 -3.30 18.11 -9.31
N ASN A 171 -3.31 19.20 -10.06
CA ASN A 171 -2.12 19.72 -10.75
C ASN A 171 -1.37 20.69 -9.82
N SER A 172 -0.17 21.13 -10.24
CA SER A 172 0.71 21.96 -9.42
C SER A 172 0.11 23.29 -8.97
N GLN A 173 -0.69 23.95 -9.81
CA GLN A 173 -1.30 25.24 -9.44
C GLN A 173 -2.44 25.06 -8.41
N PRO A 174 -3.44 24.18 -8.62
CA PRO A 174 -4.39 23.81 -7.57
C PRO A 174 -3.74 23.29 -6.30
N TYR A 175 -2.64 22.54 -6.40
CA TYR A 175 -1.87 22.11 -5.22
C TYR A 175 -1.37 23.31 -4.40
N ILE A 176 -0.83 24.34 -5.06
CA ILE A 176 -0.43 25.56 -4.36
C ILE A 176 -1.65 26.28 -3.78
N SER A 177 -2.64 26.61 -4.62
CA SER A 177 -3.72 27.51 -4.19
C SER A 177 -4.76 26.85 -3.29
N GLU A 178 -5.07 25.56 -3.46
CA GLU A 178 -6.15 24.88 -2.73
C GLU A 178 -5.64 24.08 -1.51
N VAL A 179 -4.39 23.64 -1.54
CA VAL A 179 -3.80 22.83 -0.46
C VAL A 179 -2.78 23.64 0.32
N MET A 180 -1.75 24.16 -0.35
CA MET A 180 -0.66 24.84 0.36
C MET A 180 -1.09 26.16 0.99
N GLU A 181 -1.67 27.07 0.21
CA GLU A 181 -2.03 28.41 0.67
C GLU A 181 -3.23 28.40 1.63
N LEU A 182 -4.22 27.53 1.39
CA LEU A 182 -5.44 27.47 2.19
C LEU A 182 -5.29 26.66 3.49
N VAL A 183 -4.44 25.63 3.50
CA VAL A 183 -4.37 24.69 4.64
C VAL A 183 -2.98 24.61 5.25
N VAL A 184 -1.95 24.36 4.45
CA VAL A 184 -0.59 24.12 4.99
C VAL A 184 0.00 25.40 5.59
N LEU A 185 0.00 26.52 4.86
CA LEU A 185 0.58 27.77 5.35
C LEU A 185 -0.07 28.29 6.64
N PRO A 186 -1.41 28.39 6.75
CA PRO A 186 -2.05 28.83 7.99
C PRO A 186 -1.76 27.90 9.17
N TYR A 187 -1.68 26.59 8.92
CA TYR A 187 -1.32 25.62 9.96
C TYR A 187 0.13 25.80 10.43
N PHE A 188 1.07 25.93 9.49
CA PHE A 188 2.50 26.11 9.79
C PHE A 188 2.78 27.41 10.55
N GLN A 189 2.04 28.48 10.28
CA GLN A 189 2.17 29.75 11.02
C GLN A 189 1.86 29.60 12.52
N GLY A 190 1.09 28.59 12.92
CA GLY A 190 0.78 28.30 14.32
C GLY A 190 1.85 27.47 15.04
N LEU A 191 2.92 27.06 14.36
CA LEU A 191 3.92 26.13 14.86
C LEU A 191 5.29 26.79 14.98
N ALA A 192 6.05 26.41 16.02
CA ALA A 192 7.40 26.91 16.22
C ALA A 192 8.41 26.26 15.25
N THR A 193 8.25 24.96 15.00
CA THR A 193 9.06 24.15 14.08
C THR A 193 8.16 23.21 13.28
N ALA A 194 8.50 23.04 12.00
CA ALA A 194 7.76 22.17 11.10
C ALA A 194 8.61 21.68 9.93
N ILE A 195 8.65 20.36 9.75
CA ILE A 195 9.25 19.68 8.63
C ILE A 195 8.12 19.05 7.81
N PHE A 196 7.92 19.53 6.59
CA PHE A 196 6.87 19.07 5.70
C PHE A 196 7.30 17.82 4.92
N GLN A 197 6.53 16.73 5.02
CA GLN A 197 6.73 15.53 4.22
C GLN A 197 5.68 15.44 3.11
N GLN A 198 6.13 15.12 1.90
CA GLN A 198 5.29 14.80 0.72
C GLN A 198 5.88 13.60 -0.05
N ASP A 199 5.08 12.91 -0.87
CA ASP A 199 5.45 11.67 -1.55
C ASP A 199 6.29 11.86 -2.83
N ASN A 200 6.54 13.13 -3.21
CA ASN A 200 7.24 13.55 -4.43
C ASN A 200 6.52 13.17 -5.72
N ALA A 201 5.18 13.13 -5.71
CA ALA A 201 4.38 13.01 -6.91
C ALA A 201 4.70 14.14 -7.92
N GLN A 202 4.50 13.85 -9.20
CA GLN A 202 4.87 14.75 -10.30
C GLN A 202 4.37 16.21 -10.14
N PRO A 203 3.12 16.47 -9.68
CA PRO A 203 2.65 17.84 -9.47
C PRO A 203 3.39 18.59 -8.36
N GLN A 204 3.89 17.88 -7.34
CA GLN A 204 4.52 18.41 -6.13
C GLN A 204 6.02 18.74 -6.30
N VAL A 205 6.67 18.14 -7.31
CA VAL A 205 8.10 18.34 -7.59
C VAL A 205 8.35 19.34 -8.73
N THR A 206 7.31 20.02 -9.20
CA THR A 206 7.46 21.03 -10.26
C THR A 206 8.21 22.27 -9.77
N ARG A 207 8.83 22.99 -10.71
CA ARG A 207 9.59 24.22 -10.41
C ARG A 207 8.76 25.28 -9.66
N ILE A 208 7.47 25.39 -9.95
CA ILE A 208 6.60 26.38 -9.28
C ILE A 208 6.36 26.01 -7.81
N VAL A 209 6.17 24.73 -7.51
CA VAL A 209 5.99 24.23 -6.14
C VAL A 209 7.30 24.32 -5.35
N GLN A 210 8.42 23.95 -5.96
CA GLN A 210 9.74 24.10 -5.34
C GLN A 210 10.05 25.57 -5.01
N ARG A 211 9.73 26.50 -5.91
CA ARG A 211 9.87 27.94 -5.64
C ARG A 211 8.95 28.41 -4.52
N PHE A 212 7.73 27.87 -4.45
CA PHE A 212 6.81 28.16 -3.35
C PHE A 212 7.40 27.76 -2.00
N PHE A 213 7.93 26.54 -1.85
CA PHE A 213 8.58 26.12 -0.61
C PHE A 213 9.73 27.03 -0.19
N VAL A 214 10.60 27.42 -1.13
CA VAL A 214 11.69 28.36 -0.85
C VAL A 214 11.17 29.74 -0.41
N ASN A 215 10.18 30.29 -1.11
CA ASN A 215 9.62 31.61 -0.80
C ASN A 215 8.94 31.66 0.58
N HIS A 216 8.32 30.56 0.99
CA HIS A 216 7.62 30.44 2.27
C HIS A 216 8.46 29.78 3.36
N GLN A 217 9.74 29.51 3.10
CA GLN A 217 10.69 28.91 4.05
C GLN A 217 10.19 27.58 4.64
N ILE A 218 9.48 26.78 3.83
CA ILE A 218 9.01 25.46 4.22
C ILE A 218 10.16 24.48 4.12
N GLU A 219 10.52 23.85 5.23
CA GLU A 219 11.51 22.78 5.27
C GLU A 219 10.88 21.47 4.77
N LEU A 220 11.48 20.86 3.76
CA LEU A 220 11.03 19.57 3.22
C LEU A 220 11.81 18.42 3.84
N LEU A 221 11.10 17.40 4.31
CA LEU A 221 11.71 16.11 4.62
C LEU A 221 12.14 15.45 3.30
N PRO A 222 13.44 15.13 3.09
CA PRO A 222 13.85 14.34 1.93
C PRO A 222 13.08 13.02 1.96
N TRP A 223 12.39 12.65 0.88
CA TRP A 223 11.54 11.46 0.86
C TRP A 223 11.94 10.49 -0.26
N PRO A 224 12.20 9.21 0.04
CA PRO A 224 12.61 8.25 -0.97
C PRO A 224 11.42 7.81 -1.83
N ALA A 225 11.63 7.67 -3.15
CA ALA A 225 10.58 7.27 -4.09
C ALA A 225 9.94 5.91 -3.74
N HIS A 226 8.64 5.77 -4.05
CA HIS A 226 7.82 4.57 -3.83
C HIS A 226 7.76 4.11 -2.37
N SER A 227 7.61 5.04 -1.41
CA SER A 227 7.73 4.75 0.03
C SER A 227 6.48 5.02 0.85
N LEU A 228 5.32 4.65 0.30
CA LEU A 228 4.04 4.76 1.02
C LEU A 228 4.07 3.99 2.35
N ASP A 229 4.76 2.84 2.40
CA ASP A 229 4.93 2.04 3.62
C ASP A 229 5.77 2.71 4.72
N LEU A 230 6.45 3.82 4.41
CA LEU A 230 7.18 4.61 5.41
C LEU A 230 6.33 5.75 5.99
N SER A 231 5.15 6.03 5.43
CA SER A 231 4.30 7.15 5.84
C SER A 231 3.19 6.70 6.79
N PRO A 232 3.15 7.18 8.05
CA PRO A 232 2.09 6.84 9.01
C PRO A 232 0.67 7.20 8.53
N ILE A 233 0.55 8.23 7.67
CA ILE A 233 -0.75 8.69 7.15
C ILE A 233 -1.46 7.62 6.31
N GLU A 234 -0.73 6.67 5.72
CA GLU A 234 -1.32 5.56 4.97
C GLU A 234 -2.08 4.59 5.88
N ASN A 235 -1.60 4.43 7.12
CA ASN A 235 -2.33 3.68 8.14
C ASN A 235 -3.59 4.43 8.58
N MET A 236 -3.55 5.77 8.67
CA MET A 236 -4.75 6.57 8.91
C MET A 236 -5.79 6.38 7.81
N TRP A 237 -5.37 6.48 6.55
CA TRP A 237 -6.27 6.26 5.41
C TRP A 237 -6.88 4.86 5.45
N SER A 238 -6.11 3.86 5.89
CA SER A 238 -6.58 2.48 6.05
C SER A 238 -7.67 2.40 7.11
N MET A 239 -7.44 3.02 8.27
CA MET A 239 -8.39 3.05 9.38
C MET A 239 -9.65 3.88 9.09
N ALA A 240 -9.51 4.97 8.35
CA ALA A 240 -10.65 5.77 7.89
C ALA A 240 -11.48 4.98 6.88
N ALA A 241 -10.85 4.34 5.90
CA ALA A 241 -11.53 3.48 4.94
C ALA A 241 -12.22 2.29 5.62
N GLN A 242 -11.60 1.65 6.62
CA GLN A 242 -12.22 0.58 7.40
C GLN A 242 -13.46 1.05 8.16
N ARG A 243 -13.46 2.27 8.71
CA ARG A 243 -14.66 2.83 9.35
C ARG A 243 -15.76 3.07 8.33
N LEU A 244 -15.42 3.54 7.13
CA LEU A 244 -16.40 3.78 6.07
C LEU A 244 -17.12 2.51 5.62
N THR A 245 -16.46 1.35 5.61
CA THR A 245 -17.11 0.07 5.25
C THR A 245 -18.16 -0.36 6.27
N GLN A 246 -18.06 0.10 7.52
CA GLN A 246 -19.01 -0.20 8.60
C GLN A 246 -20.27 0.68 8.55
N ILE A 247 -20.28 1.78 7.77
CA ILE A 247 -21.40 2.73 7.73
C ILE A 247 -22.45 2.28 6.70
N THR A 248 -23.64 1.93 7.20
CA THR A 248 -24.83 1.61 6.40
C THR A 248 -25.97 2.61 6.63
N PRO A 249 -26.73 3.01 5.58
CA PRO A 249 -26.58 2.66 4.16
C PRO A 249 -25.37 3.39 3.52
N LEU A 250 -24.91 2.95 2.34
CA LEU A 250 -23.80 3.60 1.62
C LEU A 250 -24.14 5.05 1.22
N ALA A 251 -23.12 5.88 1.00
CA ALA A 251 -23.32 7.26 0.58
C ALA A 251 -23.91 7.29 -0.83
N ALA A 252 -24.99 8.05 -1.02
CA ALA A 252 -25.69 8.13 -2.29
C ALA A 252 -25.18 9.27 -3.18
N THR A 253 -24.45 10.24 -2.61
CA THR A 253 -23.90 11.41 -3.30
C THR A 253 -22.46 11.68 -2.90
N PRO A 254 -21.66 12.38 -3.75
CA PRO A 254 -20.32 12.80 -3.40
C PRO A 254 -20.23 13.66 -2.12
N ASP A 255 -21.24 14.49 -1.83
CA ASP A 255 -21.26 15.33 -0.62
C ASP A 255 -21.56 14.52 0.64
N GLN A 256 -22.42 13.50 0.53
CA GLN A 256 -22.63 12.55 1.62
C GLN A 256 -21.36 11.73 1.88
N LEU A 257 -20.63 11.36 0.82
CA LEU A 257 -19.34 10.68 0.96
C LEU A 257 -18.33 11.58 1.66
N TRP A 258 -18.21 12.83 1.22
CA TRP A 258 -17.36 13.84 1.85
C TRP A 258 -17.56 13.90 3.37
N LYS A 259 -18.80 14.13 3.82
CA LYS A 259 -19.11 14.24 5.25
C LYS A 259 -18.75 12.97 6.05
N ARG A 260 -18.89 11.80 5.42
CA ARG A 260 -18.55 10.53 6.08
C ARG A 260 -17.05 10.29 6.14
N VAL A 261 -16.31 10.65 5.08
CA VAL A 261 -14.85 10.57 5.07
C VAL A 261 -14.28 11.52 6.10
N GLU A 262 -14.80 12.75 6.17
CA GLU A 262 -14.43 13.74 7.17
C GLU A 262 -14.69 13.21 8.59
N ALA A 263 -15.89 12.69 8.87
CA ALA A 263 -16.19 12.08 10.18
C ALA A 263 -15.32 10.85 10.48
N ALA A 264 -15.07 9.99 9.50
CA ALA A 264 -14.21 8.81 9.66
C ALA A 264 -12.77 9.21 9.99
N TRP A 265 -12.23 10.21 9.28
CA TRP A 265 -10.91 10.77 9.50
C TRP A 265 -10.73 11.32 10.92
N PHE A 266 -11.69 12.13 11.39
CA PHE A 266 -11.63 12.70 12.75
C PHE A 266 -11.93 11.68 13.86
N SER A 267 -12.52 10.53 13.54
CA SER A 267 -12.82 9.46 14.52
C SER A 267 -11.75 8.38 14.62
N VAL A 268 -10.70 8.41 13.79
CA VAL A 268 -9.51 7.57 14.03
C VAL A 268 -8.91 7.97 15.39
N PRO A 269 -8.49 7.06 16.28
CA PRO A 269 -7.77 7.43 17.50
C PRO A 269 -6.42 8.07 17.17
N GLN A 270 -5.97 9.00 18.00
CA GLN A 270 -4.62 9.60 17.88
C GLN A 270 -3.56 8.79 18.65
N GLU A 271 -3.96 7.61 19.17
CA GLU A 271 -3.10 6.64 19.85
C GLU A 271 -2.13 5.93 18.88
N PRO A 272 -1.12 5.21 19.39
CA PRO A 272 -0.09 4.59 18.56
C PRO A 272 -0.65 3.73 17.44
N ILE A 273 -0.54 4.24 16.23
CA ILE A 273 -0.70 3.46 15.01
C ILE A 273 0.60 2.67 14.86
N GLN A 274 0.63 1.44 15.38
CA GLN A 274 1.76 0.52 15.26
C GLN A 274 1.89 -0.07 13.85
#